data_AF-V6U1J4-F1
#
_entry.id   AF-V6U1J4-F1
#
_cell.length_a   1.000
_cell.length_b   1.000
_cell.length_c   1.000
_cell.angle_alpha   90.00
_cell.angle_beta   90.00
_cell.angle_gamma   90.00
#
_symmetry.space_group_name_H-M   'P 1'
#
loop_
_entity.id
_entity.type
_entity.pdbx_description
1 polymer ?
#
loop_
_entity_poly.entity_id
_entity_poly.type
_entity_poly.pdbx_seq_one_letter_code
_entity_poly.pdbx_strand_id
1 'polypeptide(L)'
;MSPEHAADGYGGHLDAHNGADKVDRPDLRALIAENERFEQEIAQMEREINGMALQTNHAAEKTIEQLHASNAAKEAYEAEKATTIATLTTALKTMEQQNTAMEASITFTKQRSKRLQDELADLTKDYAARRNQLLNELEQEKQDAEKYSNAARDIEDKIREVELNISSLQGHITARRTEKEALQKVLEQIDILAQDAKKDYSAPYTKGIVDSLKDELIEIRTEIVKFLVEAFEDPGSFTNPEQGKRYRQLLFQLKRKKTQLVLATQQCKS
;
A
#
# COMPACT_ATOMS: atom_id res chain seq x y z
N MET A 1 10.49 -89.53 -63.58
CA MET A 1 10.87 -89.58 -65.00
C MET A 1 11.88 -90.69 -65.17
N SER A 2 11.80 -91.32 -66.33
CA SER A 2 12.24 -92.67 -66.70
C SER A 2 13.71 -93.05 -66.45
N PRO A 3 14.00 -94.36 -66.32
CA PRO A 3 15.32 -94.98 -66.46
C PRO A 3 15.63 -95.29 -67.95
N GLU A 4 16.70 -96.10 -68.18
CA GLU A 4 17.17 -96.70 -69.45
C GLU A 4 18.11 -95.83 -70.30
N HIS A 5 19.14 -96.32 -71.01
CA HIS A 5 19.74 -97.64 -71.22
C HIS A 5 21.03 -97.43 -72.06
N ALA A 6 21.68 -98.55 -72.38
CA ALA A 6 22.60 -98.82 -73.49
C ALA A 6 24.10 -98.72 -73.14
N ALA A 7 24.90 -99.79 -73.07
CA ALA A 7 25.07 -101.02 -73.86
C ALA A 7 26.30 -100.95 -74.80
N ASP A 8 26.94 -102.13 -74.91
CA ASP A 8 27.82 -102.62 -75.97
C ASP A 8 29.26 -102.08 -76.04
N GLY A 9 30.30 -102.89 -76.28
CA GLY A 9 30.37 -104.30 -76.63
C GLY A 9 31.78 -104.67 -77.17
N TYR A 10 31.94 -105.95 -77.50
CA TYR A 10 33.02 -106.63 -78.26
C TYR A 10 34.36 -106.91 -77.53
N GLY A 11 34.95 -108.11 -77.52
CA GLY A 11 34.68 -109.39 -78.18
C GLY A 11 35.83 -109.84 -79.11
N GLY A 12 36.45 -111.00 -78.81
CA GLY A 12 37.37 -111.77 -79.69
C GLY A 12 38.86 -111.59 -79.39
N HIS A 13 39.73 -112.60 -79.35
CA HIS A 13 39.81 -113.83 -80.15
C HIS A 13 40.59 -114.92 -79.39
N LEU A 14 40.14 -116.17 -79.50
CA LEU A 14 40.86 -117.38 -79.07
C LEU A 14 41.63 -117.91 -80.28
N ASP A 15 42.93 -118.15 -80.13
CA ASP A 15 43.68 -119.10 -80.95
C ASP A 15 44.43 -120.07 -80.03
N ALA A 16 44.15 -121.35 -80.21
CA ALA A 16 44.83 -122.45 -79.55
C ALA A 16 45.94 -122.99 -80.45
N HIS A 17 47.19 -122.99 -79.97
CA HIS A 17 48.24 -123.87 -80.49
C HIS A 17 48.96 -124.56 -79.31
N ASN A 18 48.84 -125.88 -79.30
CA ASN A 18 49.57 -126.81 -78.44
C ASN A 18 51.06 -126.79 -78.78
N GLY A 19 51.90 -126.66 -77.76
CA GLY A 19 53.34 -126.86 -77.83
C GLY A 19 53.91 -126.89 -76.42
N ALA A 20 53.94 -128.06 -75.81
CA ALA A 20 54.63 -128.29 -74.55
C ALA A 20 56.13 -127.98 -74.73
N ASP A 21 56.69 -127.06 -73.95
CA ASP A 21 57.60 -127.42 -72.85
C ASP A 21 58.08 -126.16 -72.09
N LYS A 22 58.26 -126.33 -70.78
CA LYS A 22 58.78 -125.33 -69.81
C LYS A 22 57.82 -124.23 -69.38
N VAL A 23 56.84 -124.71 -68.62
CA VAL A 23 56.19 -123.94 -67.55
C VAL A 23 57.27 -123.52 -66.54
N ASP A 24 57.75 -122.27 -66.63
CA ASP A 24 58.19 -121.55 -65.43
C ASP A 24 56.91 -121.31 -64.62
N ARG A 25 56.53 -122.32 -63.83
CA ARG A 25 55.49 -122.18 -62.81
C ARG A 25 55.99 -121.05 -61.92
N PRO A 26 55.31 -119.89 -61.85
CA PRO A 26 55.60 -118.96 -60.77
C PRO A 26 55.48 -119.78 -59.49
N ASP A 27 56.53 -119.75 -58.67
CA ASP A 27 56.59 -120.53 -57.45
C ASP A 27 55.28 -120.29 -56.70
N LEU A 28 54.46 -121.33 -56.52
CA LEU A 28 53.11 -121.19 -55.95
C LEU A 28 53.19 -120.54 -54.56
N ARG A 29 54.33 -120.74 -53.88
CA ARG A 29 54.65 -120.06 -52.62
C ARG A 29 54.89 -118.56 -52.78
N ALA A 30 55.50 -118.12 -53.88
CA ALA A 30 55.71 -116.70 -54.19
C ALA A 30 54.40 -115.97 -54.51
N LEU A 31 53.47 -116.60 -55.25
CA LEU A 31 52.15 -116.01 -55.53
C LEU A 31 51.24 -115.95 -54.29
N ILE A 32 51.28 -116.96 -53.42
CA ILE A 32 50.56 -116.94 -52.14
C ILE A 32 51.10 -115.82 -51.25
N ALA A 33 52.43 -115.67 -51.17
CA ALA A 33 53.06 -114.60 -50.39
C ALA A 33 52.76 -113.19 -50.96
N GLU A 34 52.65 -113.06 -52.29
CA GLU A 34 52.29 -111.80 -52.95
C GLU A 34 50.82 -111.43 -52.72
N ASN A 35 49.90 -112.40 -52.76
CA ASN A 35 48.49 -112.17 -52.39
C ASN A 35 48.33 -111.82 -50.91
N GLU A 36 49.02 -112.52 -50.00
CA GLU A 36 49.02 -112.19 -48.56
C GLU A 36 49.56 -110.77 -48.33
N ARG A 37 50.53 -110.33 -49.13
CA ARG A 37 51.05 -108.96 -49.10
C ARG A 37 50.01 -107.94 -49.60
N PHE A 38 49.32 -108.22 -50.71
CA PHE A 38 48.27 -107.33 -51.20
C PHE A 38 47.07 -107.25 -50.27
N GLU A 39 46.66 -108.37 -49.65
CA GLU A 39 45.63 -108.37 -48.62
C GLU A 39 46.05 -107.55 -47.40
N GLN A 40 47.33 -107.61 -47.01
CA GLN A 40 47.87 -106.75 -45.96
C GLN A 40 47.90 -105.27 -46.36
N GLU A 41 48.30 -104.93 -47.59
CA GLU A 41 48.28 -103.55 -48.10
C GLU A 41 46.85 -103.02 -48.22
N ILE A 42 45.89 -103.82 -48.68
CA ILE A 42 44.46 -103.46 -48.71
C ILE A 42 43.92 -103.26 -47.30
N ALA A 43 44.17 -104.20 -46.39
CA ALA A 43 43.73 -104.07 -45.01
C ALA A 43 44.38 -102.87 -44.29
N GLN A 44 45.59 -102.48 -44.69
CA GLN A 44 46.25 -101.30 -44.18
C GLN A 44 45.67 -100.01 -44.78
N MET A 45 45.44 -99.97 -46.10
CA MET A 45 44.74 -98.85 -46.75
C MET A 45 43.33 -98.66 -46.22
N GLU A 46 42.57 -99.73 -45.98
CA GLU A 46 41.23 -99.67 -45.39
C GLU A 46 41.27 -99.11 -43.96
N ARG A 47 42.28 -99.48 -43.16
CA ARG A 47 42.49 -98.89 -41.83
C ARG A 47 42.85 -97.42 -41.90
N GLU A 48 43.70 -97.03 -42.85
CA GLU A 48 44.09 -95.64 -43.04
C GLU A 48 42.89 -94.79 -43.52
N ILE A 49 42.11 -95.29 -44.47
CA ILE A 49 40.89 -94.62 -44.96
C ILE A 49 39.85 -94.52 -43.85
N ASN A 50 39.58 -95.58 -43.10
CA ASN A 50 38.63 -95.52 -41.98
C ASN A 50 39.14 -94.62 -40.85
N GLY A 51 40.44 -94.62 -40.56
CA GLY A 51 41.06 -93.73 -39.60
C GLY A 51 40.94 -92.26 -40.00
N MET A 52 41.23 -91.95 -41.27
CA MET A 52 41.04 -90.61 -41.83
C MET A 52 39.56 -90.20 -41.80
N ALA A 53 38.65 -91.07 -42.27
CA ALA A 53 37.22 -90.81 -42.30
C ALA A 53 36.65 -90.51 -40.90
N LEU A 54 37.03 -91.30 -39.89
CA LEU A 54 36.66 -91.06 -38.48
C LEU A 54 37.22 -89.73 -37.96
N GLN A 55 38.46 -89.38 -38.28
CA GLN A 55 39.04 -88.10 -37.87
C GLN A 55 38.37 -86.91 -38.55
N THR A 56 38.08 -86.98 -39.86
CA THR A 56 37.35 -85.93 -40.57
C THR A 56 35.91 -85.81 -40.10
N ASN A 57 35.22 -86.92 -39.84
CA ASN A 57 33.85 -86.88 -39.31
C ASN A 57 33.83 -86.27 -37.90
N HIS A 58 34.76 -86.66 -37.03
CA HIS A 58 34.82 -86.08 -35.69
C HIS A 58 35.17 -84.59 -35.71
N ALA A 59 36.07 -84.16 -36.60
CA ALA A 59 36.38 -82.74 -36.80
C ALA A 59 35.18 -81.96 -37.37
N ALA A 60 34.43 -82.55 -38.30
CA ALA A 60 33.23 -81.97 -38.86
C ALA A 60 32.10 -81.84 -37.82
N GLU A 61 31.84 -82.89 -37.03
CA GLU A 61 30.88 -82.88 -35.93
C GLU A 61 31.19 -81.79 -34.91
N LYS A 62 32.46 -81.68 -34.49
CA LYS A 62 32.91 -80.63 -33.57
C LYS A 62 32.69 -79.22 -34.14
N THR A 63 32.90 -79.05 -35.45
CA THR A 63 32.68 -77.76 -36.13
C THR A 63 31.18 -77.43 -36.21
N ILE A 64 30.34 -78.43 -36.50
CA ILE A 64 28.88 -78.30 -36.52
C ILE A 64 28.34 -77.92 -35.13
N GLU A 65 28.80 -78.58 -34.07
CA GLU A 65 28.42 -78.24 -32.69
C GLU A 65 28.80 -76.80 -32.33
N GLN A 66 30.01 -76.35 -32.70
CA GLN A 66 30.46 -74.98 -32.46
C GLN A 66 29.63 -73.94 -33.23
N LEU A 67 29.28 -74.23 -34.49
CA LEU A 67 28.42 -73.37 -35.30
C LEU A 67 27.00 -73.28 -34.73
N HIS A 68 26.44 -74.39 -34.25
CA HIS A 68 25.13 -74.39 -33.59
C HIS A 68 25.13 -73.60 -32.28
N ALA A 69 26.15 -73.77 -31.43
CA ALA A 69 26.31 -72.98 -30.21
C ALA A 69 26.45 -71.48 -30.54
N SER A 70 27.20 -71.13 -31.59
CA SER A 70 27.34 -69.75 -32.06
C SER A 70 26.03 -69.17 -32.60
N ASN A 71 25.23 -69.95 -33.33
CA ASN A 71 23.93 -69.51 -33.83
C ASN A 71 22.93 -69.30 -32.69
N ALA A 72 22.87 -70.22 -31.73
CA ALA A 72 22.01 -70.10 -30.55
C ALA A 72 22.37 -68.84 -29.72
N ALA A 73 23.67 -68.55 -29.55
CA ALA A 73 24.13 -67.33 -28.90
C ALA A 73 23.73 -66.06 -29.67
N LYS A 74 23.79 -66.09 -31.01
CA LYS A 74 23.38 -64.97 -31.86
C LYS A 74 21.87 -64.73 -31.82
N GLU A 75 21.07 -65.79 -31.84
CA GLU A 75 19.62 -65.69 -31.71
C GLU A 75 19.20 -65.13 -30.34
N ALA A 76 19.85 -65.58 -29.26
CA ALA A 76 19.63 -65.02 -27.93
C ALA A 76 19.97 -63.53 -27.87
N TYR A 77 21.09 -63.12 -28.47
CA TYR A 77 21.49 -61.71 -28.54
C TYR A 77 20.52 -60.85 -29.35
N GLU A 78 20.06 -61.30 -30.53
CA GLU A 78 19.09 -60.53 -31.32
C GLU A 78 17.72 -60.45 -30.61
N ALA A 79 17.32 -61.48 -29.88
CA ALA A 79 16.12 -61.45 -29.05
C ALA A 79 16.25 -60.44 -27.89
N GLU A 80 17.37 -60.44 -27.16
CA GLU A 80 17.67 -59.49 -26.08
C GLU A 80 17.80 -58.05 -26.59
N LYS A 81 18.39 -57.86 -27.77
CA LYS A 81 18.46 -56.56 -28.44
C LYS A 81 17.07 -56.06 -28.84
N ALA A 82 16.22 -56.92 -29.39
CA ALA A 82 14.85 -56.56 -29.75
C ALA A 82 14.02 -56.15 -28.52
N THR A 83 14.13 -56.89 -27.41
CA THR A 83 13.45 -56.53 -26.16
C THR A 83 14.01 -55.23 -25.58
N THR A 84 15.33 -55.03 -25.61
CA THR A 84 15.98 -53.77 -25.16
C THR A 84 15.55 -52.57 -26.00
N ILE A 85 15.45 -52.72 -27.32
CA ILE A 85 14.95 -51.65 -28.19
C ILE A 85 13.49 -51.33 -27.87
N ALA A 86 12.65 -52.34 -27.63
CA ALA A 86 11.25 -52.14 -27.27
C ALA A 86 11.08 -51.42 -25.92
N THR A 87 11.87 -51.79 -24.90
CA THR A 87 11.83 -51.13 -23.59
C THR A 87 12.32 -49.69 -23.67
N LEU A 88 13.44 -49.44 -24.37
CA LEU A 88 13.97 -48.09 -24.57
C LEU A 88 13.00 -47.21 -25.36
N THR A 89 12.37 -47.74 -26.41
CA THR A 89 11.38 -47.01 -27.21
C THR A 89 10.16 -46.62 -26.36
N THR A 90 9.70 -47.53 -25.49
CA THR A 90 8.57 -47.26 -24.59
C THR A 90 8.93 -46.21 -23.53
N ALA A 91 10.13 -46.30 -22.97
CA ALA A 91 10.64 -45.31 -22.03
C ALA A 91 10.76 -43.92 -22.68
N LEU A 92 11.32 -43.85 -23.89
CA LEU A 92 11.48 -42.59 -24.64
C LEU A 92 10.12 -41.93 -24.91
N LYS A 93 9.13 -42.70 -25.38
CA LYS A 93 7.76 -42.22 -25.61
C LYS A 93 7.10 -41.70 -24.32
N THR A 94 7.34 -42.39 -23.20
CA THR A 94 6.82 -41.95 -21.89
C THR A 94 7.47 -40.64 -21.46
N MET A 95 8.78 -40.50 -21.65
CA MET A 95 9.51 -39.26 -21.35
C MET A 95 9.04 -38.09 -22.23
N GLU A 96 8.78 -38.30 -23.52
CA GLU A 96 8.22 -37.27 -24.41
C GLU A 96 6.84 -36.78 -23.94
N GLN A 97 5.97 -37.71 -23.52
CA GLN A 97 4.66 -37.39 -22.96
C GLN A 97 4.78 -36.60 -21.65
N GLN A 98 5.67 -37.04 -20.75
CA GLN A 98 5.94 -36.32 -19.50
C GLN A 98 6.49 -34.92 -19.76
N ASN A 99 7.39 -34.76 -20.73
CA ASN A 99 7.96 -33.47 -21.08
C ASN A 99 6.88 -32.52 -21.62
N THR A 100 6.01 -33.01 -22.50
CA THR A 100 4.87 -32.23 -23.03
C THR A 100 3.91 -31.79 -21.91
N ALA A 101 3.59 -32.70 -20.98
CA ALA A 101 2.74 -32.38 -19.82
C ALA A 101 3.40 -31.33 -18.91
N MET A 102 4.73 -31.42 -18.72
CA MET A 102 5.49 -30.48 -17.92
C MET A 102 5.56 -29.09 -18.57
N GLU A 103 5.77 -29.01 -19.89
CA GLU A 103 5.71 -27.75 -20.64
C GLU A 103 4.34 -27.07 -20.56
N ALA A 104 3.25 -27.86 -20.64
CA ALA A 104 1.89 -27.35 -20.45
C ALA A 104 1.69 -26.80 -19.03
N SER A 105 2.18 -27.51 -18.00
CA SER A 105 2.12 -27.06 -16.60
C SER A 105 2.93 -25.78 -16.35
N ILE A 106 4.13 -25.68 -16.93
CA ILE A 106 4.96 -24.47 -16.87
C ILE A 106 4.24 -23.30 -17.52
N THR A 107 3.62 -23.52 -18.69
CA THR A 107 2.88 -22.47 -19.40
C THR A 107 1.68 -21.99 -18.59
N PHE A 108 0.89 -22.92 -18.03
CA PHE A 108 -0.22 -22.58 -17.15
C PHE A 108 0.23 -21.79 -15.92
N THR A 109 1.32 -22.22 -15.27
CA THR A 109 1.87 -21.56 -14.09
C THR A 109 2.39 -20.16 -14.42
N LYS A 110 3.06 -19.98 -15.56
CA LYS A 110 3.49 -18.64 -16.05
C LYS A 110 2.29 -17.72 -16.29
N GLN A 111 1.24 -18.20 -16.93
CA GLN A 111 0.02 -17.43 -17.14
C GLN A 111 -0.65 -17.04 -15.82
N ARG A 112 -0.75 -17.98 -14.87
CA ARG A 112 -1.31 -17.71 -13.54
C ARG A 112 -0.45 -16.72 -12.75
N SER A 113 0.88 -16.86 -12.80
CA SER A 113 1.82 -15.93 -12.17
C SER A 113 1.66 -14.51 -12.72
N LYS A 114 1.49 -14.36 -14.04
CA LYS A 114 1.28 -13.05 -14.67
C LYS A 114 -0.03 -12.42 -14.19
N ARG A 115 -1.14 -13.16 -14.18
CA ARG A 115 -2.42 -12.65 -13.66
C ARG A 115 -2.31 -12.18 -12.21
N LEU A 116 -1.65 -12.96 -11.35
CA LEU A 116 -1.43 -12.58 -9.96
C LEU A 116 -0.55 -11.33 -9.82
N GLN A 117 0.45 -11.16 -10.69
CA GLN A 117 1.27 -9.94 -10.72
C GLN A 117 0.44 -8.72 -11.14
N ASP A 118 -0.43 -8.86 -12.15
CA ASP A 118 -1.32 -7.80 -12.61
C ASP A 118 -2.32 -7.40 -11.50
N GLU A 119 -2.95 -8.38 -10.84
CA GLU A 119 -3.85 -8.16 -9.69
C GLU A 119 -3.15 -7.44 -8.52
N LEU A 120 -1.90 -7.80 -8.23
CA LEU A 120 -1.12 -7.20 -7.15
C LEU A 120 -0.68 -5.77 -7.49
N ALA A 121 -0.40 -5.49 -8.77
CA ALA A 121 -0.12 -4.14 -9.26
C ALA A 121 -1.36 -3.24 -9.15
N ASP A 122 -2.55 -3.73 -9.53
CA ASP A 122 -3.81 -3.02 -9.41
C ASP A 122 -4.14 -2.73 -7.93
N LEU A 123 -4.01 -3.73 -7.05
CA LEU A 123 -4.23 -3.54 -5.61
C LEU A 123 -3.27 -2.51 -5.01
N THR A 124 -2.01 -2.51 -5.43
CA THR A 124 -1.01 -1.53 -4.97
C THR A 124 -1.37 -0.12 -5.43
N LYS A 125 -1.87 0.04 -6.66
CA LYS A 125 -2.34 1.32 -7.20
C LYS A 125 -3.55 1.83 -6.42
N ASP A 126 -4.53 0.98 -6.15
CA ASP A 126 -5.73 1.33 -5.38
C ASP A 126 -5.37 1.72 -3.95
N TYR A 127 -4.44 1.00 -3.32
CA TYR A 127 -3.94 1.35 -2.00
C TYR A 127 -3.23 2.72 -1.99
N ALA A 128 -2.40 2.99 -3.00
CA ALA A 128 -1.73 4.29 -3.13
C ALA A 128 -2.73 5.44 -3.34
N ALA A 129 -3.76 5.23 -4.17
CA ALA A 129 -4.82 6.19 -4.40
C ALA A 129 -5.61 6.46 -3.10
N ARG A 130 -6.00 5.41 -2.37
CA ARG A 130 -6.71 5.53 -1.10
C ARG A 130 -5.88 6.23 -0.03
N ARG A 131 -4.58 5.93 0.04
CA ARG A 131 -3.65 6.61 0.96
C ARG A 131 -3.57 8.10 0.66
N ASN A 132 -3.43 8.48 -0.61
CA ASN A 132 -3.39 9.90 -1.00
C ASN A 132 -4.70 10.61 -0.69
N GLN A 133 -5.84 9.95 -0.92
CA GLN A 133 -7.14 10.49 -0.54
C GLN A 133 -7.23 10.78 0.96
N LEU A 134 -6.85 9.81 1.81
CA LEU A 134 -6.87 9.98 3.27
C LEU A 134 -5.91 11.06 3.76
N LEU A 135 -4.74 11.20 3.14
CA LEU A 135 -3.80 12.28 3.47
C LEU A 135 -4.38 13.66 3.11
N ASN A 136 -5.07 13.77 1.99
CA ASN A 136 -5.73 15.02 1.60
C ASN A 136 -6.91 15.35 2.52
N GLU A 137 -7.73 14.35 2.88
CA GLU A 137 -8.83 14.51 3.85
C GLU A 137 -8.31 14.98 5.22
N LEU A 138 -7.21 14.38 5.70
CA LEU A 138 -6.58 14.76 6.97
C LEU A 138 -6.00 16.18 6.93
N GLU A 139 -5.35 16.56 5.84
CA GLU A 139 -4.81 17.92 5.69
C GLU A 139 -5.94 18.96 5.64
N GLN A 140 -7.05 18.64 4.98
CA GLN A 140 -8.23 19.50 4.98
C GLN A 140 -8.84 19.65 6.37
N GLU A 141 -9.01 18.54 7.11
CA GLU A 141 -9.52 18.56 8.48
C GLU A 141 -8.61 19.38 9.41
N LYS A 142 -7.29 19.27 9.25
CA LYS A 142 -6.32 20.08 9.98
C LYS A 142 -6.49 21.57 9.67
N GLN A 143 -6.63 21.95 8.41
CA GLN A 143 -6.85 23.35 8.02
C GLN A 143 -8.16 23.90 8.59
N ASP A 144 -9.21 23.08 8.60
CA ASP A 144 -10.50 23.49 9.18
C ASP A 144 -10.42 23.61 10.70
N ALA A 145 -9.71 22.70 11.38
CA ALA A 145 -9.43 22.81 12.82
C ALA A 145 -8.63 24.08 13.16
N GLU A 146 -7.64 24.44 12.34
CA GLU A 146 -6.87 25.69 12.50
C GLU A 146 -7.77 26.93 12.32
N LYS A 147 -8.67 26.94 11.34
CA LYS A 147 -9.66 28.02 11.17
C LYS A 147 -10.57 28.15 12.39
N TYR A 148 -11.10 27.04 12.90
CA TYR A 148 -11.95 27.06 14.09
C TYR A 148 -11.19 27.51 15.34
N SER A 149 -9.92 27.11 15.49
CA SER A 149 -9.08 27.56 16.60
C SER A 149 -8.82 29.06 16.55
N ASN A 150 -8.52 29.61 15.37
CA ASN A 150 -8.33 31.05 15.21
C ASN A 150 -9.64 31.82 15.48
N ALA A 151 -10.78 31.33 14.96
CA ALA A 151 -12.08 31.93 15.23
C ALA A 151 -12.44 31.91 16.73
N ALA A 152 -12.07 30.83 17.45
CA ALA A 152 -12.26 30.75 18.89
C ALA A 152 -11.41 31.79 19.64
N ARG A 153 -10.13 31.97 19.25
CA ARG A 153 -9.27 33.02 19.82
C ARG A 153 -9.83 34.42 19.57
N ASP A 154 -10.30 34.72 18.36
CA ASP A 154 -10.91 36.01 18.03
C ASP A 154 -12.16 36.28 18.89
N ILE A 155 -12.94 35.25 19.19
CA ILE A 155 -14.10 35.35 20.09
C ILE A 155 -13.65 35.58 21.53
N GLU A 156 -12.65 34.85 22.02
CA GLU A 156 -12.08 35.04 23.36
C GLU A 156 -11.56 36.46 23.58
N ASP A 157 -10.87 37.03 22.59
CA ASP A 157 -10.38 38.41 22.65
C ASP A 157 -11.52 39.43 22.69
N LYS A 158 -12.58 39.22 21.89
CA LYS A 158 -13.80 40.05 21.94
C LYS A 158 -14.52 39.94 23.28
N ILE A 159 -14.59 38.75 23.86
CA ILE A 159 -15.18 38.55 25.20
C ILE A 159 -14.37 39.35 26.23
N ARG A 160 -13.03 39.26 26.20
CA ARG A 160 -12.17 40.01 27.11
C ARG A 160 -12.34 41.53 26.95
N GLU A 161 -12.49 42.02 25.72
CA GLU A 161 -12.77 43.44 25.46
C GLU A 161 -14.12 43.87 26.07
N VAL A 162 -15.16 43.07 25.86
CA VAL A 162 -16.50 43.31 26.44
C VAL A 162 -16.44 43.29 27.97
N GLU A 163 -15.72 42.36 28.59
CA GLU A 163 -15.53 42.30 30.05
C GLU A 163 -14.84 43.55 30.59
N LEU A 164 -13.83 44.06 29.89
CA LEU A 164 -13.14 45.29 30.25
C LEU A 164 -14.08 46.51 30.14
N ASN A 165 -14.89 46.57 29.10
CA ASN A 165 -15.91 47.61 28.92
C ASN A 165 -16.97 47.56 30.02
N ILE A 166 -17.45 46.37 30.40
CA ILE A 166 -18.39 46.18 31.51
C ILE A 166 -17.77 46.67 32.83
N SER A 167 -16.52 46.29 33.10
CA SER A 167 -15.81 46.72 34.31
C SER A 167 -15.65 48.24 34.37
N SER A 168 -15.32 48.87 33.24
CA SER A 168 -15.24 50.32 33.11
C SER A 168 -16.59 51.01 33.38
N LEU A 169 -17.67 50.51 32.77
CA LEU A 169 -19.03 51.01 32.99
C LEU A 169 -19.46 50.90 34.45
N GLN A 170 -19.14 49.79 35.13
CA GLN A 170 -19.40 49.62 36.55
C GLN A 170 -18.66 50.67 37.39
N GLY A 171 -17.41 51.00 37.03
CA GLY A 171 -16.65 52.10 37.63
C GLY A 171 -17.35 53.45 37.46
N HIS A 172 -17.79 53.78 36.25
CA HIS A 172 -18.54 55.01 35.97
C HIS A 172 -19.86 55.09 36.74
N ILE A 173 -20.63 53.99 36.81
CA ILE A 173 -21.88 53.94 37.59
C ILE A 173 -21.62 54.21 39.07
N THR A 174 -20.56 53.62 39.62
CA THR A 174 -20.19 53.82 41.03
C THR A 174 -19.82 55.28 41.29
N ALA A 175 -19.00 55.89 40.43
CA ALA A 175 -18.66 57.30 40.52
C ALA A 175 -19.91 58.20 40.46
N ARG A 176 -20.83 57.93 39.52
CA ARG A 176 -22.10 58.68 39.41
C ARG A 176 -23.01 58.52 40.63
N ARG A 177 -23.05 57.34 41.26
CA ARG A 177 -23.77 57.15 42.52
C ARG A 177 -23.20 58.01 43.64
N THR A 178 -21.88 58.04 43.79
CA THR A 178 -21.22 58.87 44.81
C THR A 178 -21.45 60.37 44.58
N GLU A 179 -21.42 60.82 43.32
CA GLU A 179 -21.73 62.20 42.96
C GLU A 179 -23.18 62.57 43.28
N LYS A 180 -24.13 61.68 42.97
CA LYS A 180 -25.55 61.86 43.31
C LYS A 180 -25.75 61.99 44.82
N GLU A 181 -25.12 61.13 45.62
CA GLU A 181 -25.19 61.20 47.09
C GLU A 181 -24.62 62.52 47.63
N ALA A 182 -23.52 63.01 47.05
CA ALA A 182 -22.94 64.29 47.42
C ALA A 182 -23.87 65.47 47.07
N LEU A 183 -24.46 65.47 45.87
CA LEU A 183 -25.43 66.49 45.45
C LEU A 183 -26.68 66.48 46.33
N GLN A 184 -27.17 65.30 46.72
CA GLN A 184 -28.33 65.17 47.60
C GLN A 184 -28.06 65.80 48.97
N LYS A 185 -26.87 65.58 49.55
CA LYS A 185 -26.46 66.25 50.80
C LYS A 185 -26.40 67.77 50.67
N VAL A 186 -25.92 68.27 49.54
CA VAL A 186 -25.87 69.73 49.28
C VAL A 186 -27.28 70.31 49.15
N LEU A 187 -28.20 69.62 48.49
CA LEU A 187 -29.60 70.05 48.38
C LEU A 187 -30.29 70.11 49.75
N GLU A 188 -30.10 69.10 50.60
CA GLU A 188 -30.62 69.11 51.97
C GLU A 188 -30.10 70.31 52.78
N GLN A 189 -28.83 70.67 52.64
CA GLN A 189 -28.26 71.87 53.28
C GLN A 189 -28.86 73.17 52.75
N ILE A 190 -29.11 73.27 51.44
CA ILE A 190 -29.77 74.43 50.84
C ILE A 190 -31.21 74.57 51.35
N ASP A 191 -31.94 73.46 51.47
CA ASP A 191 -33.31 73.48 51.99
C ASP A 191 -33.36 73.94 53.46
N ILE A 192 -32.41 73.50 54.29
CA ILE A 192 -32.26 73.99 55.68
C ILE A 192 -31.99 75.51 55.69
N LEU A 193 -31.02 75.97 54.90
CA LEU A 193 -30.69 77.40 54.81
C LEU A 193 -31.88 78.25 54.31
N ALA A 194 -32.65 77.72 53.35
CA ALA A 194 -33.84 78.39 52.84
C ALA A 194 -34.97 78.46 53.89
N GLN A 195 -35.14 77.42 54.71
CA GLN A 195 -36.09 77.41 55.83
C GLN A 195 -35.68 78.41 56.93
N ASP A 196 -34.39 78.48 57.26
CA ASP A 196 -33.87 79.43 58.25
C ASP A 196 -34.01 80.87 57.77
N ALA A 197 -33.70 81.16 56.50
CA ALA A 197 -33.93 82.47 55.91
C ALA A 197 -35.42 82.89 55.94
N LYS A 198 -36.35 81.94 55.84
CA LYS A 198 -37.79 82.22 55.92
C LYS A 198 -38.25 82.64 57.33
N LYS A 199 -37.52 82.27 58.39
CA LYS A 199 -37.79 82.69 59.77
C LYS A 199 -37.30 84.11 60.05
N ASP A 200 -36.19 84.53 59.43
CA ASP A 200 -35.57 85.83 59.71
C ASP A 200 -36.26 87.03 59.01
N TYR A 201 -37.09 86.79 57.98
CA TYR A 201 -37.74 87.84 57.18
C TYR A 201 -39.24 88.02 57.48
N SER A 202 -39.64 88.10 58.75
CA SER A 202 -41.02 88.41 59.16
C SER A 202 -41.26 89.92 59.41
N ALA A 203 -40.94 90.79 58.45
CA ALA A 203 -41.29 92.21 58.51
C ALA A 203 -41.89 92.72 57.18
N PRO A 204 -42.96 93.56 57.18
CA PRO A 204 -43.79 93.80 56.00
C PRO A 204 -43.19 94.71 54.93
N TYR A 205 -42.07 95.38 55.20
CA TYR A 205 -41.54 96.46 54.34
C TYR A 205 -40.44 96.04 53.35
N THR A 206 -40.00 94.78 53.36
CA THR A 206 -38.94 94.26 52.47
C THR A 206 -39.38 93.09 51.60
N LYS A 207 -40.65 92.67 51.72
CA LYS A 207 -41.22 91.52 51.03
C LYS A 207 -41.10 91.62 49.51
N GLY A 208 -41.37 92.79 48.92
CA GLY A 208 -41.30 92.97 47.46
C GLY A 208 -39.88 92.93 46.86
N ILE A 209 -38.88 93.44 47.58
CA ILE A 209 -37.47 93.43 47.11
C ILE A 209 -36.87 92.03 47.28
N VAL A 210 -37.19 91.36 48.40
CA VAL A 210 -36.73 90.00 48.67
C VAL A 210 -37.41 88.98 47.77
N ASP A 211 -38.72 89.11 47.50
CA ASP A 211 -39.44 88.23 46.57
C ASP A 211 -38.91 88.41 45.13
N SER A 212 -38.64 89.65 44.69
CA SER A 212 -38.01 89.90 43.38
C SER A 212 -36.61 89.30 43.26
N LEU A 213 -35.76 89.47 44.29
CA LEU A 213 -34.42 88.85 44.30
C LEU A 213 -34.50 87.32 44.33
N LYS A 214 -35.52 86.77 44.99
CA LYS A 214 -35.75 85.33 45.05
C LYS A 214 -36.17 84.77 43.68
N ASP A 215 -37.06 85.44 42.96
CA ASP A 215 -37.49 85.02 41.63
C ASP A 215 -36.32 85.06 40.63
N GLU A 216 -35.51 86.13 40.65
CA GLU A 216 -34.30 86.23 39.84
C GLU A 216 -33.27 85.12 40.18
N LEU A 217 -33.14 84.76 41.46
CA LEU A 217 -32.27 83.65 41.88
C LEU A 217 -32.80 82.29 41.42
N ILE A 218 -34.12 82.09 41.36
CA ILE A 218 -34.74 80.89 40.82
C ILE A 218 -34.50 80.79 39.31
N GLU A 219 -34.56 81.90 38.58
CA GLU A 219 -34.23 81.95 37.15
C GLU A 219 -32.76 81.58 36.90
N ILE A 220 -31.82 82.22 37.60
CA ILE A 220 -30.38 81.90 37.49
C ILE A 220 -30.13 80.43 37.84
N ARG A 221 -30.78 79.90 38.90
CA ARG A 221 -30.69 78.48 39.26
C ARG A 221 -31.17 77.58 38.13
N THR A 222 -32.30 77.92 37.51
CA THR A 222 -32.89 77.14 36.42
C THR A 222 -31.99 77.16 35.19
N GLU A 223 -31.37 78.29 34.86
CA GLU A 223 -30.42 78.41 33.76
C GLU A 223 -29.12 77.63 34.01
N ILE A 224 -28.61 77.64 35.24
CA ILE A 224 -27.45 76.82 35.62
C ILE A 224 -27.80 75.34 35.54
N VAL A 225 -28.98 74.92 36.01
CA VAL A 225 -29.43 73.52 35.90
C VAL A 225 -29.59 73.10 34.43
N LYS A 226 -30.21 73.93 33.59
CA LYS A 226 -30.29 73.66 32.13
C LYS A 226 -28.91 73.51 31.50
N PHE A 227 -27.99 74.42 31.81
CA PHE A 227 -26.61 74.33 31.35
C PHE A 227 -25.92 73.03 31.80
N LEU A 228 -26.14 72.60 33.05
CA LEU A 228 -25.56 71.35 33.57
C LEU A 228 -26.20 70.09 32.93
N VAL A 229 -27.49 70.13 32.60
CA VAL A 229 -28.17 69.05 31.87
C VAL A 229 -27.67 68.99 30.42
N GLU A 230 -27.57 70.13 29.73
CA GLU A 230 -26.99 70.21 28.39
C GLU A 230 -25.54 69.67 28.36
N ALA A 231 -24.74 70.01 29.38
CA ALA A 231 -23.38 69.48 29.53
C ALA A 231 -23.32 68.00 29.90
N PHE A 232 -24.37 67.46 30.52
CA PHE A 232 -24.49 66.03 30.81
C PHE A 232 -24.85 65.23 29.56
N GLU A 233 -25.69 65.79 28.69
CA GLU A 233 -26.10 65.19 27.42
C GLU A 233 -24.98 65.24 26.37
N ASP A 234 -24.17 66.30 26.34
CA ASP A 234 -22.98 66.42 25.49
C ASP A 234 -21.75 66.90 26.27
N PRO A 235 -20.90 66.00 26.79
CA PRO A 235 -19.70 66.35 27.54
C PRO A 235 -18.66 67.14 26.74
N GLY A 236 -18.66 66.99 25.40
CA GLY A 236 -17.77 67.73 24.51
C GLY A 236 -18.07 69.23 24.47
N SER A 237 -19.32 69.61 24.75
CA SER A 237 -19.74 71.01 24.84
C SER A 237 -19.08 71.78 25.98
N PHE A 238 -18.59 71.11 27.03
CA PHE A 238 -17.98 71.76 28.20
C PHE A 238 -16.58 72.32 27.91
N THR A 239 -15.87 71.73 26.94
CA THR A 239 -14.56 72.22 26.50
C THR A 239 -14.68 73.36 25.48
N ASN A 240 -15.90 73.69 25.04
CA ASN A 240 -16.16 74.82 24.15
C ASN A 240 -15.90 76.16 24.88
N PRO A 241 -15.00 77.02 24.37
CA PRO A 241 -14.69 78.32 24.96
C PRO A 241 -15.91 79.21 25.21
N GLU A 242 -16.94 79.13 24.36
CA GLU A 242 -18.17 79.92 24.48
C GLU A 242 -19.07 79.43 25.64
N GLN A 243 -19.19 78.12 25.84
CA GLN A 243 -19.93 77.56 26.97
C GLN A 243 -19.23 77.86 28.31
N GLY A 244 -17.89 77.81 28.33
CA GLY A 244 -17.11 78.25 29.49
C GLY A 244 -17.26 79.74 29.81
N LYS A 245 -17.48 80.61 28.80
CA LYS A 245 -17.82 82.03 29.02
C LYS A 245 -19.23 82.16 29.61
N ARG A 246 -20.22 81.44 29.07
CA ARG A 246 -21.61 81.44 29.55
C ARG A 246 -21.70 80.99 31.01
N TYR A 247 -21.01 79.91 31.38
CA TYR A 247 -20.95 79.45 32.77
C TYR A 247 -20.32 80.49 33.72
N ARG A 248 -19.20 81.11 33.30
CA ARG A 248 -18.57 82.19 34.09
C ARG A 248 -19.46 83.42 34.24
N GLN A 249 -20.24 83.78 33.21
CA GLN A 249 -21.21 84.85 33.28
C GLN A 249 -22.35 84.54 34.26
N LEU A 250 -22.90 83.33 34.23
CA LEU A 250 -23.92 82.88 35.19
C LEU A 250 -23.38 82.88 36.63
N LEU A 251 -22.15 82.42 36.85
CA LEU A 251 -21.50 82.49 38.16
C LEU A 251 -21.26 83.94 38.62
N PHE A 252 -20.88 84.84 37.70
CA PHE A 252 -20.69 86.25 38.01
C PHE A 252 -22.01 86.92 38.39
N GLN A 253 -23.10 86.64 37.66
CA GLN A 253 -24.44 87.11 37.98
C GLN A 253 -24.90 86.58 39.34
N LEU A 254 -24.70 85.28 39.62
CA LEU A 254 -25.00 84.67 40.91
C LEU A 254 -24.22 85.34 42.05
N LYS A 255 -22.91 85.57 41.87
CA LYS A 255 -22.06 86.25 42.86
C LYS A 255 -22.51 87.69 43.10
N ARG A 256 -22.89 88.41 42.04
CA ARG A 256 -23.44 89.78 42.13
C ARG A 256 -24.76 89.80 42.89
N LYS A 257 -25.70 88.91 42.56
CA LYS A 257 -27.00 88.81 43.23
C LYS A 257 -26.86 88.38 44.69
N LYS A 258 -25.93 87.47 45.00
CA LYS A 258 -25.57 87.12 46.39
C LYS A 258 -25.06 88.33 47.17
N THR A 259 -24.23 89.17 46.56
CA THR A 259 -23.72 90.40 47.20
C THR A 259 -24.85 91.41 47.43
N GLN A 260 -25.76 91.56 46.46
CA GLN A 260 -26.94 92.42 46.59
C GLN A 260 -27.88 91.93 47.70
N LEU A 261 -28.05 90.61 47.85
CA LEU A 261 -28.83 90.02 48.93
C LEU A 261 -28.19 90.29 50.29
N VAL A 262 -26.86 90.14 50.42
CA VAL A 262 -26.12 90.46 51.65
C VAL A 262 -26.24 91.94 52.00
N LEU A 263 -26.10 92.84 51.03
CA LEU A 263 -26.24 94.29 51.23
C LEU A 263 -27.67 94.67 51.65
N ALA A 264 -28.68 94.11 50.99
CA ALA A 264 -30.08 94.28 51.38
C ALA A 264 -30.32 93.74 52.81
N THR A 265 -29.71 92.61 53.17
CA THR A 265 -29.78 92.03 54.52
C THR A 265 -29.13 92.95 55.57
N GLN A 266 -28.00 93.58 55.25
CA GLN A 266 -27.31 94.53 56.16
C GLN A 266 -28.12 95.81 56.36
N GLN A 267 -28.74 96.34 55.31
CA GLN A 267 -29.63 97.50 55.40
C GLN A 267 -30.90 97.23 56.22
N CYS A 268 -31.33 95.97 56.33
CA CYS A 268 -32.45 95.58 57.18
C CYS A 268 -32.10 95.45 58.67
N LYS A 269 -30.80 95.38 59.03
CA LYS A 269 -30.32 95.24 60.41
C LYS A 269 -29.87 96.57 61.05
N SER A 270 -29.88 97.66 60.26
CA SER A 270 -29.54 99.04 60.67
C SER A 270 -30.81 99.78 61.09
#